data_AF-A0A2D9TEY2-F1
#
_entry.id   AF-A0A2D9TEY2-F1
#
_cell.length_a   1.000
_cell.length_b   1.000
_cell.length_c   1.000
_cell.angle_alpha   90.00
_cell.angle_beta   90.00
_cell.angle_gamma   90.00
#
_symmetry.space_group_name_H-M   'P 1'
#
loop_
_entity.id
_entity.type
_entity.pdbx_description
1 polymer ?
#
loop_
_entity_poly.entity_id
_entity_poly.type
_entity_poly.pdbx_seq_one_letter_code
_entity_poly.pdbx_strand_id
1 'polypeptide(L)'
;MSSETPRTPTETKAPTPAKKRDWKLIVIGVLVFVALIGALASWLQGKASRQPEIDALTAERDGLNEEKAALAAQVEQLEARLGELEARRQVSRAVEELVSRNFGTARDALQGAQRLLSRSGHRELAARVGAVELIPTDDVGEQRDALLALARDVDRALGQ
;
A
#
# COMPACT_ATOMS: atom_id res chain seq x y z
N MET A 1 -79.75 84.13 24.88
CA MET A 1 -79.13 82.82 25.14
C MET A 1 -79.93 81.81 24.33
N SER A 2 -79.51 81.17 23.25
CA SER A 2 -78.30 81.13 22.38
C SER A 2 -78.82 80.47 21.07
N SER A 3 -78.68 81.05 19.87
CA SER A 3 -77.65 80.78 18.82
C SER A 3 -77.24 79.30 18.71
N GLU A 4 -77.10 78.61 17.56
CA GLU A 4 -76.92 78.96 16.14
C GLU A 4 -77.05 77.66 15.28
N THR A 5 -77.28 77.82 13.98
CA THR A 5 -77.34 76.81 12.89
C THR A 5 -75.92 76.42 12.37
N PRO A 6 -75.70 75.74 11.21
CA PRO A 6 -75.96 74.36 10.74
C PRO A 6 -74.64 73.63 10.25
N ARG A 7 -74.70 72.40 9.69
CA ARG A 7 -73.96 71.90 8.46
C ARG A 7 -73.97 70.36 8.29
N THR A 8 -73.95 69.94 7.03
CA THR A 8 -74.03 68.60 6.38
C THR A 8 -72.64 67.92 6.17
N PRO A 9 -72.53 66.74 5.50
CA PRO A 9 -72.07 65.46 6.06
C PRO A 9 -70.59 65.12 5.77
N THR A 10 -69.99 64.15 6.48
CA THR A 10 -68.66 63.61 6.15
C THR A 10 -68.70 62.09 6.00
N GLU A 11 -68.66 61.66 4.74
CA GLU A 11 -68.31 60.32 4.30
C GLU A 11 -66.91 59.96 4.82
N THR A 12 -66.84 59.01 5.77
CA THR A 12 -65.57 58.49 6.30
C THR A 12 -65.37 57.08 5.77
N LYS A 13 -64.45 56.97 4.82
CA LYS A 13 -63.88 55.76 4.25
C LYS A 13 -63.31 54.86 5.37
N ALA A 14 -63.94 53.72 5.63
CA ALA A 14 -63.45 52.78 6.62
C ALA A 14 -62.19 52.05 6.10
N PRO A 15 -61.12 51.95 6.90
CA PRO A 15 -59.85 51.34 6.49
C PRO A 15 -59.94 49.82 6.41
N THR A 16 -59.28 49.26 5.40
CA THR A 16 -59.07 47.81 5.23
C THR A 16 -58.41 47.22 6.48
N PRO A 17 -58.89 46.11 7.05
CA PRO A 17 -58.26 45.53 8.23
C PRO A 17 -56.87 44.99 7.86
N ALA A 18 -55.83 45.64 8.42
CA ALA A 18 -54.47 45.15 8.39
C ALA A 18 -54.42 43.75 9.02
N LYS A 19 -54.10 42.76 8.18
CA LYS A 19 -53.96 41.36 8.55
C LYS A 19 -52.95 41.27 9.71
N LYS A 20 -53.42 40.99 10.94
CA LYS A 20 -52.58 40.57 12.06
C LYS A 20 -51.91 39.27 11.65
N ARG A 21 -50.79 39.38 10.94
CA ARG A 21 -49.95 38.26 10.55
C ARG A 21 -49.40 37.70 11.85
N ASP A 22 -49.84 36.49 12.18
CA ASP A 22 -49.69 35.88 13.49
C ASP A 22 -48.25 35.96 13.97
N TRP A 23 -47.98 36.93 14.85
CA TRP A 23 -46.71 37.09 15.55
C TRP A 23 -46.27 35.78 16.21
N LYS A 24 -47.25 34.95 16.60
CA LYS A 24 -47.06 33.59 17.10
C LYS A 24 -46.34 32.69 16.10
N LEU A 25 -46.66 32.75 14.80
CA LEU A 25 -45.97 31.97 13.76
C LEU A 25 -44.52 32.44 13.56
N ILE A 26 -44.26 33.74 13.69
CA ILE A 26 -42.89 34.30 13.61
C ILE A 26 -42.07 33.82 14.80
N VAL A 27 -42.62 33.89 16.01
CA VAL A 27 -41.94 33.42 17.24
C VAL A 27 -41.69 31.92 17.20
N ILE A 28 -42.64 31.11 16.71
CA ILE A 28 -42.45 29.66 16.53
C ILE A 28 -41.35 29.40 15.50
N GLY A 29 -41.33 30.12 14.38
CA GLY A 29 -40.28 30.01 13.37
C GLY A 29 -38.88 30.32 13.92
N VAL A 30 -38.76 31.36 14.74
CA VAL A 30 -37.48 31.73 15.40
C VAL A 30 -37.05 30.66 16.39
N LEU A 31 -37.96 30.11 17.20
CA LEU A 31 -37.63 29.06 18.16
C LEU A 31 -37.16 27.76 17.47
N VAL A 32 -37.82 27.37 16.38
CA VAL A 32 -37.41 26.20 15.58
C VAL A 32 -36.04 26.44 14.94
N PHE A 33 -35.77 27.65 14.46
CA PHE A 33 -34.48 28.01 13.88
C PHE A 33 -33.35 27.98 14.91
N VAL A 34 -33.57 28.49 16.12
CA VAL A 34 -32.60 28.43 17.22
C VAL A 34 -32.35 26.99 17.65
N ALA A 35 -33.40 26.15 17.73
CA ALA A 35 -33.25 24.73 18.04
C ALA A 35 -32.44 23.98 16.97
N LEU A 36 -32.67 24.29 15.69
CA LEU A 36 -31.90 23.73 14.57
C LEU A 36 -30.42 24.14 14.62
N ILE A 37 -30.12 25.41 14.93
CA ILE A 37 -28.73 25.88 15.08
C ILE A 37 -28.06 25.18 16.27
N GLY A 38 -28.74 25.04 17.40
CA GLY A 38 -28.21 24.34 18.57
C GLY A 38 -27.90 22.87 18.28
N ALA A 39 -28.80 22.17 17.57
CA ALA A 39 -28.58 20.79 17.14
C ALA A 39 -27.41 20.67 16.15
N LEU A 40 -27.30 21.61 15.21
CA LEU A 40 -26.19 21.64 14.25
C LEU A 40 -24.84 21.92 14.94
N ALA A 41 -24.81 22.83 15.92
CA ALA A 41 -23.62 23.12 16.72
C ALA A 41 -23.18 21.88 17.53
N SER A 42 -24.13 21.20 18.20
CA SER A 42 -23.84 19.96 18.93
C SER A 42 -23.34 18.85 17.99
N TRP A 43 -23.87 18.75 16.78
CA TRP A 43 -23.42 17.78 15.78
C TRP A 43 -22.02 18.09 15.24
N LEU A 44 -21.74 19.37 14.92
CA LEU A 44 -20.42 19.83 14.50
C LEU A 44 -19.36 19.61 15.58
N GLN A 45 -19.71 19.84 16.85
CA GLN A 45 -18.81 19.64 17.98
C GLN A 45 -18.52 18.16 18.24
N GLY A 46 -19.49 17.26 18.01
CA GLY A 46 -19.30 15.81 18.03
C GLY A 46 -18.45 15.29 16.86
N LYS A 47 -18.48 15.97 15.70
CA LYS A 47 -17.61 15.66 14.56
C LYS A 47 -16.18 16.16 14.78
N ALA A 48 -16.03 17.39 15.26
CA ALA A 48 -14.74 18.03 15.52
C ALA A 48 -13.91 17.30 16.59
N SER A 49 -14.57 16.63 17.54
CA SER A 49 -13.89 15.82 18.56
C SER A 49 -13.41 14.46 18.05
N ARG A 50 -14.01 13.92 16.97
CA ARG A 50 -13.62 12.65 16.34
C ARG A 50 -12.64 12.83 15.19
N GLN A 51 -12.62 14.01 14.56
CA GLN A 51 -11.69 14.33 13.49
C GLN A 51 -10.20 14.13 13.87
N PRO A 52 -9.69 14.62 15.02
CA PRO A 52 -8.29 14.40 15.37
C PRO A 52 -7.95 12.93 15.63
N GLU A 53 -8.89 12.14 16.13
CA GLU A 53 -8.72 10.69 16.31
C GLU A 53 -8.68 9.97 14.96
N ILE A 54 -9.54 10.35 14.01
CA ILE A 54 -9.51 9.85 12.63
C ILE A 54 -8.21 10.23 11.94
N ASP A 55 -7.75 11.47 12.08
CA ASP A 55 -6.51 11.95 11.48
C ASP A 55 -5.29 11.22 12.08
N ALA A 56 -5.28 10.99 13.40
CA ALA A 56 -4.23 10.21 14.07
C ALA A 56 -4.20 8.75 13.62
N LEU A 57 -5.35 8.08 13.55
CA LEU A 57 -5.45 6.70 13.06
C LEU A 57 -5.08 6.59 11.58
N THR A 58 -5.39 7.61 10.77
CA THR A 58 -5.00 7.66 9.36
C THR A 58 -3.49 7.79 9.23
N ALA A 59 -2.87 8.69 9.98
CA ALA A 59 -1.41 8.86 10.00
C ALA A 59 -0.69 7.59 10.49
N GLU A 60 -1.20 6.94 11.55
CA GLU A 60 -0.66 5.66 12.04
C GLU A 60 -0.80 4.56 10.98
N ARG A 61 -1.97 4.45 10.35
CA ARG A 61 -2.20 3.49 9.27
C ARG A 61 -1.27 3.71 8.09
N ASP A 62 -1.03 4.95 7.70
CA ASP A 62 -0.14 5.28 6.60
C ASP A 62 1.31 4.96 6.95
N GLY A 63 1.77 5.30 8.17
CA GLY A 63 3.08 4.89 8.66
C GLY A 63 3.27 3.36 8.67
N LEU A 64 2.27 2.61 9.16
CA LEU A 64 2.32 1.14 9.13
C LEU A 64 2.36 0.56 7.72
N ASN A 65 1.73 1.20 6.73
CA ASN A 65 1.83 0.74 5.34
C ASN A 65 3.20 1.01 4.74
N GLU A 66 3.80 2.15 5.05
CA GLU A 66 5.18 2.46 4.65
C GLU A 66 6.15 1.44 5.25
N GLU A 67 6.03 1.16 6.55
CA GLU A 67 6.83 0.12 7.22
C GLU A 67 6.61 -1.25 6.59
N LYS A 68 5.36 -1.64 6.33
CA LYS A 68 5.03 -2.91 5.67
C LYS A 68 5.65 -3.00 4.28
N ALA A 69 5.63 -1.93 3.50
CA ALA A 69 6.25 -1.89 2.18
C ALA A 69 7.78 -2.02 2.27
N ALA A 70 8.40 -1.32 3.24
CA ALA A 70 9.84 -1.43 3.48
C ALA A 70 10.25 -2.84 3.94
N LEU A 71 9.45 -3.47 4.81
CA LEU A 71 9.65 -4.86 5.25
C LEU A 71 9.48 -5.84 4.10
N ALA A 72 8.48 -5.67 3.24
CA ALA A 72 8.28 -6.50 2.07
C ALA A 72 9.50 -6.44 1.12
N ALA A 73 10.01 -5.24 0.86
CA ALA A 73 11.22 -5.05 0.05
C ALA A 73 12.46 -5.71 0.69
N GLN A 74 12.61 -5.62 2.01
CA GLN A 74 13.70 -6.30 2.73
C GLN A 74 13.58 -7.82 2.65
N VAL A 75 12.38 -8.37 2.78
CA VAL A 75 12.13 -9.81 2.64
C VAL A 75 12.49 -10.27 1.22
N GLU A 76 12.03 -9.57 0.19
CA GLU A 76 12.38 -9.88 -1.20
C GLU A 76 13.90 -9.85 -1.43
N GLN A 77 14.60 -8.86 -0.86
CA GLN A 77 16.05 -8.77 -0.94
C GLN A 77 16.75 -9.95 -0.23
N LEU A 78 16.25 -10.36 0.94
CA LEU A 78 16.80 -11.48 1.69
C LEU A 78 16.54 -12.81 0.98
N GLU A 79 15.35 -13.00 0.41
CA GLU A 79 15.01 -14.18 -0.38
C GLU A 79 15.91 -14.30 -1.62
N ALA A 80 16.19 -13.18 -2.30
CA ALA A 80 17.13 -13.15 -3.41
C ALA A 80 18.54 -13.58 -2.97
N ARG A 81 19.06 -13.01 -1.86
CA ARG A 81 20.37 -13.39 -1.30
C ARG A 81 20.45 -14.85 -0.87
N LEU A 82 19.37 -15.39 -0.28
CA LEU A 82 19.29 -16.81 0.05
C LEU A 82 19.35 -17.68 -1.21
N GLY A 83 18.63 -17.30 -2.27
CA GLY A 83 18.68 -17.98 -3.56
C GLY A 83 20.09 -17.99 -4.17
N GLU A 84 20.82 -16.88 -4.06
CA GLU A 84 22.22 -16.77 -4.51
C GLU A 84 23.17 -17.68 -3.72
N LEU A 85 23.04 -17.70 -2.39
CA LEU A 85 23.85 -18.59 -1.53
C LEU A 85 23.55 -20.07 -1.79
N GLU A 86 22.27 -20.41 -1.97
CA GLU A 86 21.83 -21.75 -2.33
C GLU A 86 22.42 -22.15 -3.70
N ALA A 87 22.45 -21.23 -4.67
CA ALA A 87 23.04 -21.49 -5.98
C ALA A 87 24.54 -21.81 -5.88
N ARG A 88 25.31 -21.04 -5.10
CA ARG A 88 26.74 -21.32 -4.84
C ARG A 88 26.92 -22.71 -4.25
N ARG A 89 26.12 -23.05 -3.24
CA ARG A 89 26.16 -24.36 -2.60
C ARG A 89 25.90 -25.49 -3.59
N GLN A 90 24.95 -25.31 -4.51
CA GLN A 90 24.64 -26.30 -5.55
C GLN A 90 25.79 -26.46 -6.55
N VAL A 91 26.46 -25.38 -6.96
CA VAL A 91 27.64 -25.49 -7.83
C VAL A 91 28.79 -26.22 -7.12
N SER A 92 29.07 -25.89 -5.86
CA SER A 92 30.08 -26.60 -5.06
C SER A 92 29.73 -28.08 -4.90
N ARG A 93 28.46 -28.40 -4.66
CA ARG A 93 27.98 -29.79 -4.61
C ARG A 93 28.20 -30.50 -5.95
N ALA A 94 27.96 -29.83 -7.09
CA ALA A 94 28.21 -30.43 -8.40
C ALA A 94 29.68 -30.81 -8.60
N VAL A 95 30.62 -30.00 -8.08
CA VAL A 95 32.05 -30.32 -8.08
C VAL A 95 32.33 -31.58 -7.24
N GLU A 96 31.80 -31.65 -6.02
CA GLU A 96 31.98 -32.80 -5.13
C GLU A 96 31.43 -34.10 -5.74
N GLU A 97 30.20 -34.05 -6.26
CA GLU A 97 29.54 -35.20 -6.89
C GLU A 97 30.26 -35.63 -8.18
N LEU A 98 30.83 -34.69 -8.95
CA LEU A 98 31.67 -35.03 -10.10
C LEU A 98 32.93 -35.79 -9.67
N VAL A 99 33.60 -35.36 -8.59
CA VAL A 99 34.77 -36.06 -8.03
C VAL A 99 34.37 -37.46 -7.54
N SER A 100 33.18 -37.61 -6.97
CA SER A 100 32.59 -38.91 -6.63
C SER A 100 32.07 -39.71 -7.82
N ARG A 101 32.27 -39.23 -9.06
CA ARG A 101 31.79 -39.84 -10.33
C ARG A 101 30.27 -40.03 -10.36
N ASN A 102 29.54 -39.22 -9.59
CA ASN A 102 28.08 -39.22 -9.52
C ASN A 102 27.49 -38.17 -10.48
N PHE A 103 27.64 -38.43 -11.78
CA PHE A 103 27.26 -37.48 -12.84
C PHE A 103 25.77 -37.11 -12.83
N GLY A 104 24.89 -38.00 -12.35
CA GLY A 104 23.46 -37.72 -12.21
C GLY A 104 23.22 -36.59 -11.20
N THR A 105 23.71 -36.78 -9.98
CA THR A 105 23.56 -35.78 -8.91
C THR A 105 24.30 -34.47 -9.22
N ALA A 106 25.45 -34.55 -9.89
CA ALA A 106 26.17 -33.37 -10.33
C ALA A 106 25.37 -32.53 -11.33
N ARG A 107 24.69 -33.17 -12.30
CA ARG A 107 23.79 -32.47 -13.24
C ARG A 107 22.56 -31.90 -12.54
N ASP A 108 21.95 -32.65 -11.62
CA ASP A 108 20.80 -32.18 -10.86
C ASP A 108 21.15 -30.94 -10.02
N ALA A 109 22.35 -30.93 -9.42
CA ALA A 109 22.88 -29.80 -8.68
C ALA A 109 23.10 -28.58 -9.61
N LEU A 110 23.67 -28.77 -10.79
CA LEU A 110 23.82 -27.67 -11.77
C LEU A 110 22.49 -27.11 -12.26
N GLN A 111 21.49 -27.96 -12.52
CA GLN A 111 20.14 -27.52 -12.87
C GLN A 111 19.46 -26.79 -11.69
N GLY A 112 19.72 -27.21 -10.45
CA GLY A 112 19.33 -26.49 -9.25
C GLY A 112 19.91 -25.09 -9.20
N ALA A 113 21.24 -24.98 -9.36
CA ALA A 113 21.96 -23.72 -9.41
C ALA A 113 21.45 -22.79 -10.52
N GLN A 114 21.26 -23.31 -11.74
CA GLN A 114 20.72 -22.55 -12.87
C GLN A 114 19.35 -21.94 -12.56
N ARG A 115 18.44 -22.73 -11.96
CA ARG A 115 17.09 -22.25 -11.61
C ARG A 115 17.14 -21.15 -10.55
N LEU A 116 18.00 -21.31 -9.54
CA LEU A 116 18.18 -20.33 -8.48
C LEU A 116 18.76 -19.02 -9.02
N LEU A 117 19.82 -19.09 -9.83
CA LEU A 117 20.43 -17.93 -10.50
C LEU A 117 19.46 -17.22 -11.44
N SER A 118 18.61 -17.97 -12.15
CA SER A 118 17.58 -17.37 -13.03
C SER A 118 16.55 -16.58 -12.23
N ARG A 119 16.15 -17.08 -11.06
CA ARG A 119 15.18 -16.41 -10.17
C ARG A 119 15.76 -15.17 -9.51
N SER A 120 17.05 -15.18 -9.15
CA SER A 120 17.74 -14.01 -8.60
C SER A 120 18.19 -12.99 -9.64
N GLY A 121 17.86 -13.20 -10.93
CA GLY A 121 18.12 -12.23 -12.00
C GLY A 121 19.45 -12.41 -12.74
N HIS A 122 20.29 -13.37 -12.33
CA HIS A 122 21.60 -13.67 -12.92
C HIS A 122 21.50 -14.55 -14.17
N ARG A 123 20.77 -14.09 -15.20
CA ARG A 123 20.43 -14.89 -16.40
C ARG A 123 21.66 -15.38 -17.17
N GLU A 124 22.69 -14.55 -17.29
CA GLU A 124 23.92 -14.94 -18.01
C GLU A 124 24.67 -16.04 -17.27
N LEU A 125 24.83 -15.91 -15.94
CA LEU A 125 25.43 -16.98 -15.12
C LEU A 125 24.58 -18.24 -15.16
N ALA A 126 23.26 -18.12 -15.08
CA ALA A 126 22.35 -19.26 -15.21
C ALA A 126 22.52 -19.98 -16.55
N ALA A 127 22.63 -19.25 -17.66
CA ALA A 127 22.88 -19.83 -18.98
C ALA A 127 24.24 -20.54 -19.04
N ARG A 128 25.29 -19.94 -18.47
CA ARG A 128 26.62 -20.57 -18.39
C ARG A 128 26.61 -21.85 -17.56
N VAL A 129 25.95 -21.84 -16.41
CA VAL A 129 25.79 -23.03 -15.55
C VAL A 129 24.99 -24.12 -16.28
N GLY A 130 23.91 -23.75 -16.98
CA GLY A 130 23.08 -24.68 -17.74
C GLY A 130 23.76 -25.24 -18.99
N ALA A 131 24.77 -24.56 -19.53
CA ALA A 131 25.56 -25.02 -20.67
C ALA A 131 26.65 -26.04 -20.31
N VAL A 132 26.88 -26.31 -19.01
CA VAL A 132 27.85 -27.31 -18.59
C VAL A 132 27.30 -28.71 -18.85
N GLU A 133 27.82 -29.35 -19.88
CA GLU A 133 27.57 -30.77 -20.14
C GLU A 133 28.59 -31.62 -19.41
N LEU A 134 28.12 -32.36 -18.41
CA LEU A 134 28.92 -33.39 -17.75
C LEU A 134 28.82 -34.68 -18.55
N ILE A 135 29.96 -35.23 -18.96
CA ILE A 135 30.03 -36.48 -19.74
C ILE A 135 30.57 -37.57 -18.82
N PRO A 136 29.88 -38.72 -18.65
CA PRO A 136 30.41 -39.84 -17.87
C PRO A 136 31.72 -40.33 -18.47
N THR A 137 32.80 -40.23 -17.72
CA THR A 137 34.16 -40.58 -18.14
C THR A 137 34.98 -41.04 -16.94
N ASP A 138 36.03 -41.83 -17.19
CA ASP A 138 36.98 -42.25 -16.16
C ASP A 138 37.93 -41.11 -15.75
N ASP A 139 38.22 -40.19 -16.66
CA ASP A 139 39.04 -39.01 -16.41
C ASP A 139 38.17 -37.75 -16.31
N VAL A 140 37.87 -37.36 -15.07
CA VAL A 140 37.08 -36.17 -14.75
C VAL A 140 37.92 -34.89 -14.61
N GLY A 141 39.23 -34.94 -14.84
CA GLY A 141 40.15 -33.83 -14.58
C GLY A 141 39.73 -32.52 -15.27
N GLU A 142 39.55 -32.57 -16.59
CA GLU A 142 39.15 -31.41 -17.39
C GLU A 142 37.76 -30.87 -16.99
N GLN A 143 36.78 -31.76 -16.78
CA GLN A 143 35.43 -31.37 -16.39
C GLN A 143 35.41 -30.74 -14.99
N ARG A 144 36.21 -31.27 -14.05
CA ARG A 144 36.35 -30.73 -12.71
C ARG A 144 36.98 -29.34 -12.74
N ASP A 145 38.02 -29.16 -13.54
CA ASP A 145 38.71 -27.87 -13.62
C ASP A 145 37.82 -26.80 -14.27
N ALA A 146 37.01 -27.18 -15.27
CA ALA A 146 35.98 -26.31 -15.84
C ALA A 146 34.89 -25.94 -14.81
N LEU A 147 34.40 -26.91 -14.03
CA LEU A 147 33.43 -26.68 -12.95
C LEU A 147 33.99 -25.80 -11.83
N LEU A 148 35.25 -25.97 -11.47
CA LEU A 148 35.93 -25.12 -10.48
C LEU A 148 36.10 -23.69 -11.01
N ALA A 149 36.41 -23.52 -12.29
CA ALA A 149 36.45 -22.19 -12.92
C ALA A 149 35.07 -21.52 -12.88
N LEU A 150 34.01 -22.27 -13.20
CA LEU A 150 32.64 -21.80 -13.10
C LEU A 150 32.25 -21.44 -11.66
N ALA A 151 32.61 -22.27 -10.67
CA ALA A 151 32.34 -21.99 -9.26
C ALA A 151 32.97 -20.66 -8.82
N ARG A 152 34.23 -20.41 -9.20
CA ARG A 152 34.90 -19.13 -8.91
C ARG A 152 34.24 -17.94 -9.60
N ASP A 153 33.72 -18.13 -10.81
CA ASP A 153 33.00 -17.08 -11.53
C ASP A 153 31.67 -16.76 -10.87
N VAL A 154 30.93 -17.78 -10.42
CA VAL A 154 29.69 -17.62 -9.64
C VAL A 154 29.99 -16.91 -8.32
N ASP A 155 31.04 -17.31 -7.59
CA ASP A 155 31.44 -16.65 -6.35
C ASP A 155 31.86 -15.20 -6.55
N ARG A 156 32.60 -14.89 -7.63
CA ARG A 156 32.98 -13.51 -7.96
C ARG A 156 31.77 -12.65 -8.31
N ALA A 157 30.86 -13.19 -9.11
CA ALA A 157 29.72 -12.42 -9.59
C ALA A 157 28.64 -12.20 -8.52
N LEU A 158 28.51 -13.13 -7.57
CA LEU A 158 27.58 -13.01 -6.45
C LEU A 158 28.21 -12.33 -5.21
N GLY A 159 29.54 -12.20 -5.18
CA GLY A 159 30.29 -11.62 -4.05
C GLY A 159 30.51 -10.11 -4.16
N GLN A 160 30.09 -9.51 -5.27
CA GLN A 160 29.99 -8.06 -5.46
C GLN A 160 28.60 -7.57 -5.05
#